data_AF-A0A517JZB2-F1
#
_entry.id   AF-A0A517JZB2-F1
#
_cell.length_a   1.000
_cell.length_b   1.000
_cell.length_c   1.000
_cell.angle_alpha   90.00
_cell.angle_beta   90.00
_cell.angle_gamma   90.00
#
_symmetry.space_group_name_H-M   'P 1'
#
loop_
_entity.id
_entity.type
_entity.pdbx_description
1 polymer ?
#
loop_
_entity_poly.entity_id
_entity_poly.type
_entity_poly.pdbx_seq_one_letter_code
_entity_poly.pdbx_strand_id
1 'polypeptide(L)'
;REDLKAELIDQVGYFIEPQDLFSAMIREIETQDFDIEHLATAIRKVETSTLGEESENDFIGLFSDMDLSSTRLGNNVKERTALISKVMVNLDDLPFVHSDMEIDMLGDAYEFLIGRFAATAGKKAGEFYTPQQVSKILAKIVTDGKDKLRHVYDPTCGSGSLLLRVGKETQVYRYFGQERNNTTYNLAR
;
A
#
# COMPACT_ATOMS: atom_id res chain seq x y z
N ARG A 1 -0.10 -12.13 -25.95
CA ARG A 1 0.17 -12.26 -24.49
C ARG A 1 1.32 -11.37 -24.10
N GLU A 2 2.45 -11.42 -24.79
CA GLU A 2 3.58 -10.50 -24.53
C GLU A 2 3.20 -9.03 -24.78
N ASP A 3 2.48 -8.73 -25.86
CA ASP A 3 2.01 -7.35 -26.11
C ASP A 3 1.12 -6.79 -24.99
N LEU A 4 0.22 -7.63 -24.45
CA LEU A 4 -0.65 -7.22 -23.33
C LEU A 4 0.16 -7.01 -22.05
N LYS A 5 1.18 -7.83 -21.80
CA LYS A 5 2.06 -7.66 -20.65
C LYS A 5 2.85 -6.35 -20.76
N ALA A 6 3.40 -6.05 -21.93
CA ALA A 6 4.11 -4.81 -22.17
C ALA A 6 3.20 -3.59 -21.99
N GLU A 7 1.99 -3.62 -22.52
CA GLU A 7 0.99 -2.55 -22.34
C GLU A 7 0.62 -2.34 -20.86
N LEU A 8 0.42 -3.42 -20.10
CA LEU A 8 0.08 -3.31 -18.68
C LEU A 8 1.23 -2.74 -17.84
N ILE A 9 2.47 -3.08 -18.17
CA ILE A 9 3.65 -2.52 -17.54
C ILE A 9 3.78 -1.02 -17.88
N ASP A 10 3.56 -0.63 -19.14
CA ASP A 10 3.60 0.78 -19.55
C ASP A 10 2.51 1.61 -18.84
N GLN A 11 1.29 1.07 -18.73
CA GLN A 11 0.15 1.81 -18.19
C GLN A 11 0.07 1.82 -16.66
N VAL A 12 0.42 0.71 -16.00
CA VAL A 12 0.20 0.50 -14.55
C VAL A 12 1.51 0.24 -13.79
N GLY A 13 2.61 -0.02 -14.50
CA GLY A 13 3.93 -0.19 -13.90
C GLY A 13 4.27 -1.61 -13.47
N TYR A 14 3.35 -2.57 -13.55
CA TYR A 14 3.62 -3.96 -13.16
C TYR A 14 2.69 -4.93 -13.90
N PHE A 15 2.98 -6.22 -13.78
CA PHE A 15 2.15 -7.27 -14.36
C PHE A 15 1.90 -8.41 -13.37
N ILE A 16 0.62 -8.77 -13.20
CA ILE A 16 0.19 -9.93 -12.42
C ILE A 16 -0.37 -10.97 -13.39
N GLU A 17 0.14 -12.20 -13.31
CA GLU A 17 -0.40 -13.29 -14.09
C GLU A 17 -1.81 -13.66 -13.61
N PRO A 18 -2.70 -14.16 -14.49
CA PRO A 18 -4.08 -14.48 -14.11
C PRO A 18 -4.22 -15.42 -12.89
N GLN A 19 -3.31 -16.38 -12.72
CA GLN A 19 -3.30 -17.28 -11.56
C GLN A 19 -2.81 -16.62 -10.26
N ASP A 20 -1.99 -15.57 -10.37
CA ASP A 20 -1.42 -14.85 -9.23
C ASP A 20 -2.35 -13.68 -8.79
N LEU A 21 -3.53 -13.52 -9.41
CA LEU A 21 -4.53 -12.52 -9.02
C LEU A 21 -5.10 -12.83 -7.62
N PHE A 22 -5.41 -11.78 -6.85
CA PHE A 22 -6.04 -11.93 -5.54
C PHE A 22 -7.33 -12.78 -5.61
N SER A 23 -8.20 -12.49 -6.58
CA SER A 23 -9.44 -13.25 -6.79
C SER A 23 -9.23 -14.70 -7.22
N ALA A 24 -8.10 -15.03 -7.87
CA ALA A 24 -7.74 -16.41 -8.18
C ALA A 24 -7.32 -17.15 -6.90
N MET A 25 -6.48 -16.52 -6.07
CA MET A 25 -6.09 -17.07 -4.76
C MET A 25 -7.27 -17.22 -3.80
N ILE A 26 -8.27 -16.32 -3.84
CA ILE A 26 -9.52 -16.50 -3.06
C ILE A 26 -10.25 -17.78 -3.48
N ARG A 27 -10.36 -18.06 -4.79
CA ARG A 27 -10.95 -19.32 -5.26
C ARG A 27 -10.15 -20.54 -4.81
N GLU A 28 -8.83 -20.45 -4.81
CA GLU A 28 -7.97 -21.53 -4.29
C GLU A 28 -8.21 -21.77 -2.79
N ILE A 29 -8.47 -20.72 -2.01
CA ILE A 29 -8.84 -20.85 -0.59
C ILE A 29 -10.17 -21.59 -0.46
N GLU A 30 -11.16 -21.24 -1.28
CA GLU A 30 -12.47 -21.90 -1.29
C GLU A 30 -12.38 -23.39 -1.68
N THR A 31 -11.49 -23.74 -2.62
CA THR A 31 -11.25 -25.12 -3.04
C THR A 31 -10.23 -25.87 -2.19
N GLN A 32 -9.73 -25.24 -1.10
CA GLN A 32 -8.72 -25.80 -0.19
C GLN A 32 -7.38 -26.16 -0.87
N ASP A 33 -7.04 -25.47 -1.95
CA ASP A 33 -5.80 -25.66 -2.73
C ASP A 33 -4.77 -24.54 -2.51
N PHE A 34 -5.15 -23.48 -1.79
CA PHE A 34 -4.27 -22.35 -1.51
C PHE A 34 -3.10 -22.70 -0.60
N ASP A 35 -1.92 -22.22 -0.96
CA ASP A 35 -0.70 -22.24 -0.14
C ASP A 35 -0.12 -20.82 0.00
N ILE A 36 0.37 -20.48 1.20
CA ILE A 36 1.05 -19.22 1.48
C ILE A 36 2.29 -19.01 0.59
N GLU A 37 2.92 -20.09 0.12
CA GLU A 37 4.02 -20.02 -0.84
C GLU A 37 3.58 -19.47 -2.21
N HIS A 38 2.32 -19.69 -2.61
CA HIS A 38 1.74 -19.10 -3.82
C HIS A 38 1.69 -17.58 -3.67
N LEU A 39 1.13 -17.06 -2.57
CA LEU A 39 1.10 -15.63 -2.29
C LEU A 39 2.52 -15.02 -2.25
N ALA A 40 3.47 -15.67 -1.57
CA ALA A 40 4.84 -15.20 -1.52
C ALA A 40 5.49 -15.13 -2.91
N THR A 41 5.15 -16.07 -3.79
CA THR A 41 5.64 -16.08 -5.17
C THR A 41 4.95 -15.02 -6.03
N ALA A 42 3.64 -14.83 -5.89
CA ALA A 42 2.88 -13.80 -6.57
C ALA A 42 3.45 -12.40 -6.27
N ILE A 43 3.70 -12.09 -4.99
CA ILE A 43 4.29 -10.81 -4.57
C ILE A 43 5.67 -10.59 -5.20
N ARG A 44 6.55 -11.61 -5.16
CA ARG A 44 7.86 -11.52 -5.82
C ARG A 44 7.72 -11.31 -7.33
N LYS A 45 6.74 -11.96 -7.97
CA LYS A 45 6.50 -11.80 -9.41
C LYS A 45 6.14 -10.36 -9.76
N VAL A 46 5.38 -9.66 -8.92
CA VAL A 46 5.09 -8.22 -9.09
C VAL A 46 6.40 -7.43 -9.14
N GLU A 47 7.27 -7.56 -8.13
CA GLU A 47 8.57 -6.85 -8.12
C GLU A 47 9.45 -7.25 -9.32
N THR A 48 9.50 -8.53 -9.70
CA THR A 48 10.30 -8.95 -10.85
C THR A 48 9.72 -8.49 -12.19
N SER A 49 8.41 -8.21 -12.26
CA SER A 49 7.76 -7.75 -13.48
C SER A 49 8.15 -6.33 -13.85
N THR A 50 8.71 -5.56 -12.90
CA THR A 50 9.11 -4.17 -13.09
C THR A 50 10.60 -4.03 -13.36
N LEU A 51 11.38 -5.12 -13.36
CA LEU A 51 12.84 -5.06 -13.54
C LEU A 51 13.21 -4.63 -14.96
N GLY A 52 13.98 -3.56 -15.07
CA GLY A 52 14.38 -2.94 -16.34
C GLY A 52 13.36 -1.94 -16.90
N GLU A 53 12.24 -1.73 -16.21
CA GLU A 53 11.14 -0.84 -16.63
C GLU A 53 11.19 0.49 -15.85
N GLU A 54 10.50 1.52 -16.33
CA GLU A 54 10.52 2.85 -15.67
C GLU A 54 10.00 2.79 -14.22
N SER A 55 9.07 1.87 -13.94
CA SER A 55 8.46 1.63 -12.63
C SER A 55 9.33 0.83 -11.66
N GLU A 56 10.54 0.36 -12.05
CA GLU A 56 11.38 -0.49 -11.21
C GLU A 56 11.58 0.11 -9.81
N ASN A 57 11.88 1.41 -9.76
CA ASN A 57 12.14 2.13 -8.51
C ASN A 57 10.90 2.30 -7.64
N ASP A 58 9.69 2.15 -8.20
CA ASP A 58 8.43 2.27 -7.48
C ASP A 58 8.07 0.97 -6.75
N PHE A 59 8.57 -0.19 -7.21
CA PHE A 59 8.26 -1.50 -6.63
C PHE A 59 9.44 -2.18 -5.94
N ILE A 60 10.69 -1.82 -6.27
CA ILE A 60 11.86 -2.47 -5.68
C ILE A 60 11.86 -2.33 -4.15
N GLY A 61 11.92 -3.49 -3.48
CA GLY A 61 11.94 -3.60 -2.02
C GLY A 61 10.64 -3.17 -1.34
N LEU A 62 9.55 -2.94 -2.06
CA LEU A 62 8.27 -2.51 -1.49
C LEU A 62 7.74 -3.55 -0.48
N PHE A 63 7.95 -4.84 -0.77
CA PHE A 63 7.45 -5.93 0.07
C PHE A 63 8.55 -6.55 0.97
N SER A 64 9.72 -5.91 1.10
CA SER A 64 10.86 -6.48 1.83
C SER A 64 10.59 -6.74 3.32
N ASP A 65 9.67 -5.98 3.91
CA ASP A 65 9.27 -6.12 5.32
C ASP A 65 8.16 -7.17 5.53
N MET A 66 7.60 -7.74 4.45
CA MET A 66 6.56 -8.77 4.51
C MET A 66 7.17 -10.17 4.68
N ASP A 67 7.33 -10.58 5.94
CA ASP A 67 7.81 -11.93 6.27
C ASP A 67 6.65 -12.94 6.45
N LEU A 68 6.25 -13.57 5.34
CA LEU A 68 5.26 -14.67 5.34
C LEU A 68 5.80 -15.97 5.97
N SER A 69 7.09 -16.03 6.29
CA SER A 69 7.70 -17.16 6.99
C SER A 69 7.74 -16.98 8.52
N SER A 70 7.28 -15.84 9.03
CA SER A 70 7.40 -15.49 10.44
C SER A 70 6.71 -16.50 11.37
N THR A 71 7.39 -16.90 12.45
CA THR A 71 6.80 -17.74 13.50
C THR A 71 5.65 -17.05 14.25
N ARG A 72 5.54 -15.73 14.13
CA ARG A 72 4.40 -14.95 14.65
C ARG A 72 3.10 -15.21 13.89
N LEU A 73 3.18 -15.71 12.66
CA LEU A 73 2.01 -16.08 11.86
C LEU A 73 1.55 -17.52 12.13
N GLY A 74 2.41 -18.35 12.72
CA GLY A 74 2.16 -19.77 12.97
C GLY A 74 3.47 -20.56 13.04
N ASN A 75 3.45 -21.70 13.73
CA ASN A 75 4.64 -22.52 13.96
C ASN A 75 4.99 -23.43 12.78
N ASN A 76 4.08 -23.59 11.82
CA ASN A 76 4.26 -24.41 10.63
C ASN A 76 3.51 -23.80 9.43
N VAL A 77 3.79 -24.31 8.22
CA VAL A 77 3.18 -23.83 6.97
C VAL A 77 1.66 -23.83 7.06
N LYS A 78 1.06 -24.93 7.54
CA LYS A 78 -0.39 -25.09 7.63
C LYS A 78 -1.06 -24.01 8.51
N GLU A 79 -0.48 -23.71 9.68
CA GLU A 79 -0.98 -22.65 10.56
C GLU A 79 -0.88 -21.26 9.90
N ARG A 80 0.25 -20.98 9.24
CA ARG A 80 0.47 -19.70 8.54
C ARG A 80 -0.50 -19.55 7.36
N THR A 81 -0.65 -20.59 6.54
CA THR A 81 -1.60 -20.64 5.43
C THR A 81 -3.02 -20.40 5.96
N ALA A 82 -3.45 -21.10 7.01
CA ALA A 82 -4.79 -20.91 7.57
C ALA A 82 -5.03 -19.47 8.08
N LEU A 83 -4.03 -18.86 8.74
CA LEU A 83 -4.13 -17.47 9.21
C LEU A 83 -4.22 -16.49 8.03
N ILE A 84 -3.34 -16.61 7.04
CA ILE A 84 -3.31 -15.73 5.87
C ILE A 84 -4.57 -15.91 5.02
N SER A 85 -5.05 -17.13 4.80
CA SER A 85 -6.32 -17.39 4.13
C SER A 85 -7.47 -16.68 4.83
N LYS A 86 -7.52 -16.74 6.17
CA LYS A 86 -8.52 -16.00 6.94
C LYS A 86 -8.42 -14.49 6.74
N VAL A 87 -7.20 -13.93 6.72
CA VAL A 87 -7.01 -12.50 6.44
C VAL A 87 -7.49 -12.15 5.03
N MET A 88 -7.10 -12.93 4.02
CA MET A 88 -7.49 -12.71 2.62
C MET A 88 -9.00 -12.78 2.42
N VAL A 89 -9.69 -13.76 3.01
CA VAL A 89 -11.15 -13.86 2.92
C VAL A 89 -11.84 -12.66 3.58
N ASN A 90 -11.38 -12.20 4.76
CA ASN A 90 -11.95 -11.00 5.38
C ASN A 90 -11.69 -9.72 4.55
N LEU A 91 -10.62 -9.70 3.76
CA LEU A 91 -10.37 -8.60 2.83
C LEU A 91 -11.33 -8.71 1.63
N ASP A 92 -11.53 -9.90 1.06
CA ASP A 92 -12.43 -10.10 -0.09
C ASP A 92 -13.88 -9.65 0.17
N ASP A 93 -14.35 -9.75 1.42
CA ASP A 93 -15.65 -9.25 1.85
C ASP A 93 -15.79 -7.70 1.77
N LEU A 94 -14.68 -6.97 1.61
CA LEU A 94 -14.69 -5.52 1.52
C LEU A 94 -15.05 -5.05 0.10
N PRO A 95 -15.89 -4.02 -0.05
CA PRO A 95 -16.26 -3.49 -1.35
C PRO A 95 -15.11 -2.68 -1.97
N PHE A 96 -14.23 -3.34 -2.72
CA PHE A 96 -13.09 -2.73 -3.44
C PHE A 96 -13.41 -2.34 -4.92
N VAL A 97 -14.68 -2.25 -5.32
CA VAL A 97 -15.13 -2.21 -6.74
C VAL A 97 -15.21 -0.80 -7.36
N HIS A 98 -14.08 -0.33 -7.92
CA HIS A 98 -13.97 0.64 -9.03
C HIS A 98 -15.08 1.70 -9.23
N SER A 99 -15.29 2.54 -8.23
CA SER A 99 -15.85 3.89 -8.43
C SER A 99 -14.89 4.94 -7.85
N ASP A 100 -14.91 6.17 -8.36
CA ASP A 100 -14.05 7.25 -7.84
C ASP A 100 -14.27 7.50 -6.34
N MET A 101 -15.48 7.23 -5.83
CA MET A 101 -15.84 7.29 -4.42
C MET A 101 -15.13 6.23 -3.57
N GLU A 102 -14.72 5.11 -4.18
CA GLU A 102 -14.12 3.96 -3.48
C GLU A 102 -12.61 4.09 -3.33
N ILE A 103 -11.91 4.76 -4.25
CA ILE A 103 -10.48 5.10 -4.09
C ILE A 103 -10.28 5.94 -2.82
N ASP A 104 -11.19 6.89 -2.57
CA ASP A 104 -11.18 7.70 -1.33
C ASP A 104 -11.47 6.88 -0.07
N MET A 105 -12.38 5.89 -0.14
CA MET A 105 -12.66 5.00 1.00
C MET A 105 -11.47 4.11 1.35
N LEU A 106 -10.75 3.58 0.35
CA LEU A 106 -9.56 2.77 0.58
C LEU A 106 -8.42 3.61 1.15
N GLY A 107 -8.22 4.81 0.64
CA GLY A 107 -7.28 5.77 1.20
C GLY A 107 -7.61 6.10 2.65
N ASP A 108 -8.87 6.36 2.98
CA ASP A 108 -9.31 6.66 4.35
C ASP A 108 -9.20 5.44 5.28
N ALA A 109 -9.50 4.23 4.80
CA ALA A 109 -9.31 3.00 5.55
C ALA A 109 -7.82 2.73 5.83
N TYR A 110 -6.96 2.99 4.84
CA TYR A 110 -5.51 2.89 4.97
C TYR A 110 -4.96 3.92 5.97
N GLU A 111 -5.36 5.19 5.87
CA GLU A 111 -5.04 6.24 6.85
C GLU A 111 -5.49 5.85 8.27
N PHE A 112 -6.67 5.24 8.41
CA PHE A 112 -7.18 4.76 9.69
C PHE A 112 -6.33 3.62 10.25
N LEU A 113 -5.96 2.63 9.44
CA LEU A 113 -5.12 1.52 9.86
C LEU A 113 -3.74 2.01 10.30
N ILE A 114 -3.10 2.90 9.54
CA ILE A 114 -1.82 3.53 9.92
C ILE A 114 -1.96 4.26 11.27
N GLY A 115 -3.04 5.05 11.44
CA GLY A 115 -3.31 5.72 12.71
C GLY A 115 -3.50 4.76 13.88
N ARG A 116 -4.17 3.62 13.67
CA ARG A 116 -4.33 2.55 14.68
C ARG A 116 -3.00 1.89 15.04
N PHE A 117 -2.16 1.59 14.06
CA PHE A 117 -0.83 1.05 14.31
C PHE A 117 0.05 2.04 15.08
N ALA A 118 0.05 3.31 14.70
CA ALA A 118 0.78 4.37 15.39
C ALA A 118 0.32 4.52 16.85
N ALA A 119 -0.99 4.53 17.10
CA ALA A 119 -1.53 4.61 18.46
C ALA A 119 -1.10 3.42 19.34
N THR A 120 -0.96 2.23 18.75
CA THR A 120 -0.57 1.00 19.45
C THR A 120 0.95 0.92 19.68
N ALA A 121 1.76 1.55 18.83
CA ALA A 121 3.23 1.56 18.92
C ALA A 121 3.81 2.45 20.04
N GLY A 122 2.99 3.27 20.70
CA GLY A 122 3.38 4.07 21.87
C GLY A 122 4.27 5.29 21.56
N LYS A 123 5.07 5.76 22.54
CA LYS A 123 5.81 7.05 22.50
C LYS A 123 6.80 7.23 21.34
N LYS A 124 7.18 6.16 20.63
CA LYS A 124 8.02 6.25 19.42
C LYS A 124 7.23 6.63 18.16
N ALA A 125 5.89 6.64 18.19
CA ALA A 125 5.04 6.81 17.02
C ALA A 125 5.02 8.24 16.41
N GLY A 126 5.53 9.25 17.12
CA GLY A 126 5.48 10.64 16.66
C GLY A 126 6.28 10.92 15.38
N GLU A 127 7.23 10.05 15.04
CA GLU A 127 8.00 10.11 13.78
C GLU A 127 7.24 9.46 12.60
N PHE A 128 6.17 8.70 12.85
CA PHE A 128 5.57 7.80 11.84
C PHE A 128 4.23 8.30 11.29
N TYR A 129 3.46 9.01 12.11
CA TYR A 129 2.11 9.43 11.74
C TYR A 129 1.71 10.75 12.41
N THR A 130 1.19 11.67 11.60
CA THR A 130 0.56 12.89 12.10
C THR A 130 -0.95 12.66 12.28
N PRO A 131 -1.50 12.82 13.49
CA PRO A 131 -2.93 12.64 13.74
C PRO A 131 -3.80 13.44 12.78
N GLN A 132 -4.89 12.82 12.30
CA GLN A 132 -5.75 13.38 11.25
C GLN A 132 -6.23 14.82 11.54
N GLN A 133 -6.58 15.13 12.79
CA GLN A 133 -7.04 16.48 13.17
C GLN A 133 -5.92 17.52 13.01
N VAL A 134 -4.69 17.16 13.35
CA VAL A 134 -3.50 18.01 13.17
C VAL A 134 -3.19 18.17 11.68
N SER A 135 -3.18 17.05 10.93
CA SER A 135 -2.93 17.06 9.49
C SER A 135 -3.92 17.94 8.73
N LYS A 136 -5.21 17.90 9.10
CA LYS A 136 -6.24 18.74 8.50
C LYS A 136 -6.01 20.23 8.75
N ILE A 137 -5.60 20.62 9.96
CA ILE A 137 -5.31 22.01 10.28
C ILE A 137 -4.08 22.48 9.48
N LEU A 138 -3.01 21.69 9.46
CA LEU A 138 -1.79 22.03 8.72
C LEU A 138 -2.04 22.15 7.22
N ALA A 139 -2.79 21.21 6.64
CA ALA A 139 -3.17 21.25 5.23
C ALA A 139 -3.93 22.54 4.91
N LYS A 140 -4.96 22.88 5.70
CA LYS A 140 -5.73 24.13 5.52
C LYS A 140 -4.90 25.39 5.64
N ILE A 141 -3.93 25.43 6.56
CA ILE A 141 -3.02 26.58 6.69
C ILE A 141 -2.16 26.73 5.43
N VAL A 142 -1.63 25.64 4.90
CA VAL A 142 -0.75 25.67 3.73
C VAL A 142 -1.51 25.98 2.44
N THR A 143 -2.78 25.58 2.35
CA THR A 143 -3.66 25.79 1.19
C THR A 143 -4.49 27.07 1.27
N ASP A 144 -4.45 27.82 2.38
CA ASP A 144 -5.25 29.03 2.55
C ASP A 144 -5.04 30.04 1.41
N GLY A 145 -6.15 30.47 0.80
CA GLY A 145 -6.17 31.36 -0.35
C GLY A 145 -5.57 30.81 -1.65
N LYS A 146 -5.37 29.49 -1.77
CA LYS A 146 -4.75 28.85 -2.96
C LYS A 146 -5.64 27.77 -3.56
N ASP A 147 -6.09 28.02 -4.79
CA ASP A 147 -6.90 27.05 -5.56
C ASP A 147 -6.07 25.92 -6.19
N LYS A 148 -4.74 26.05 -6.17
CA LYS A 148 -3.81 24.99 -6.59
C LYS A 148 -2.41 25.21 -6.03
N LEU A 149 -1.66 24.13 -5.87
CA LEU A 149 -0.26 24.11 -5.50
C LEU A 149 0.57 23.44 -6.60
N ARG A 150 1.68 24.10 -6.98
CA ARG A 150 2.62 23.49 -7.94
C ARG A 150 3.36 22.31 -7.31
N HIS A 151 3.88 22.50 -6.10
CA HIS A 151 4.68 21.51 -5.38
C HIS A 151 4.35 21.56 -3.88
N VAL A 152 4.33 20.40 -3.24
CA VAL A 152 4.28 20.26 -1.77
C VAL A 152 5.48 19.41 -1.36
N TYR A 153 6.19 19.84 -0.32
CA TYR A 153 7.37 19.15 0.18
C TYR A 153 7.27 18.90 1.69
N ASP A 154 7.58 17.68 2.11
CA ASP A 154 7.74 17.30 3.51
C ASP A 154 9.08 16.56 3.70
N PRO A 155 10.06 17.17 4.41
CA PRO A 155 11.39 16.59 4.60
C PRO A 155 11.42 15.40 5.58
N THR A 156 10.32 15.11 6.27
CA THR A 156 10.18 14.03 7.25
C THR A 156 8.77 13.46 7.15
N CYS A 157 8.42 12.94 5.98
CA CYS A 157 7.03 12.68 5.62
C CYS A 157 6.40 11.50 6.37
N GLY A 158 7.19 10.66 7.04
CA GLY A 158 6.69 9.46 7.70
C GLY A 158 5.90 8.61 6.70
N SER A 159 4.66 8.29 7.05
CA SER A 159 3.71 7.56 6.20
C SER A 159 3.19 8.33 4.97
N GLY A 160 3.62 9.58 4.73
CA GLY A 160 3.13 10.41 3.62
C GLY A 160 1.70 10.94 3.78
N SER A 161 0.98 10.54 4.84
CA SER A 161 -0.44 10.89 5.03
C SER A 161 -0.70 12.40 5.08
N LEU A 162 0.25 13.19 5.59
CA LEU A 162 0.12 14.65 5.61
C LEU A 162 0.19 15.23 4.19
N LEU A 163 1.11 14.75 3.35
CA LEU A 163 1.23 15.18 1.95
C LEU A 163 -0.08 14.90 1.20
N LEU A 164 -0.62 13.70 1.32
CA LEU A 164 -1.89 13.31 0.71
C LEU A 164 -3.08 14.14 1.23
N ARG A 165 -3.07 14.50 2.52
CA ARG A 165 -4.09 15.38 3.10
C ARG A 165 -4.10 16.77 2.47
N VAL A 166 -2.96 17.30 2.03
CA VAL A 166 -2.91 18.58 1.28
C VAL A 166 -3.67 18.46 -0.05
N GLY A 167 -3.53 17.33 -0.75
CA GLY A 167 -4.26 17.03 -1.99
C GLY A 167 -5.78 16.96 -1.82
N LYS A 168 -6.26 16.61 -0.63
CA LYS A 168 -7.69 16.62 -0.29
C LYS A 168 -8.25 18.04 -0.10
N GLU A 169 -7.41 19.04 0.15
CA GLU A 169 -7.84 20.44 0.35
C GLU A 169 -7.73 21.28 -0.93
N THR A 170 -6.79 20.96 -1.84
CA THR A 170 -6.60 21.69 -3.11
C THR A 170 -5.84 20.84 -4.13
N GLN A 171 -5.89 21.20 -5.42
CA GLN A 171 -5.14 20.48 -6.46
C GLN A 171 -3.62 20.65 -6.27
N VAL A 172 -2.88 19.54 -6.20
CA VAL A 172 -1.41 19.54 -6.11
C VAL A 172 -0.83 18.89 -7.37
N TYR A 173 0.16 19.54 -8.00
CA TYR A 173 0.79 19.00 -9.21
C TYR A 173 1.90 17.97 -8.92
N ARG A 174 2.75 18.17 -7.90
CA ARG A 174 3.75 17.18 -7.47
C ARG A 174 3.94 17.17 -5.96
N TYR A 175 4.09 15.97 -5.40
CA TYR A 175 4.48 15.75 -4.02
C TYR A 175 5.96 15.38 -3.95
N PHE A 176 6.64 15.88 -2.92
CA PHE A 176 8.01 15.53 -2.60
C PHE A 176 8.06 15.16 -1.12
N GLY A 177 8.59 13.97 -0.81
CA GLY A 177 8.72 13.47 0.55
C GLY A 177 10.13 12.96 0.79
N GLN A 178 10.63 13.10 2.01
CA GLN A 178 11.83 12.42 2.46
C GLN A 178 11.51 11.67 3.77
N GLU A 179 11.93 10.40 3.83
CA GLU A 179 11.80 9.57 5.02
C GLU A 179 13.11 8.80 5.23
N ARG A 180 13.57 8.71 6.48
CA ARG A 180 14.83 8.08 6.85
C ARG A 180 14.68 6.58 7.08
N ASN A 181 13.54 6.14 7.60
CA ASN A 181 13.28 4.75 7.94
C ASN A 181 12.72 3.98 6.73
N ASN A 182 13.43 2.95 6.26
CA ASN A 182 13.04 2.19 5.07
C ASN A 182 11.63 1.59 5.14
N THR A 183 11.23 1.02 6.28
CA THR A 183 9.88 0.45 6.44
C THR A 183 8.80 1.52 6.32
N THR A 184 9.05 2.71 6.87
CA THR A 184 8.11 3.84 6.80
C THR A 184 8.12 4.48 5.42
N TYR A 185 9.27 4.51 4.76
CA TYR A 185 9.43 4.93 3.37
C TYR A 185 8.62 4.03 2.42
N ASN A 186 8.71 2.71 2.59
CA ASN A 186 7.91 1.75 1.80
C ASN A 186 6.40 1.90 2.06
N LEU A 187 5.99 2.27 3.27
CA LEU A 187 4.60 2.56 3.58
C LEU A 187 4.07 3.83 2.89
N ALA A 188 4.95 4.80 2.66
CA ALA A 188 4.62 6.11 2.10
C ALA A 188 4.58 6.16 0.57
N ARG A 189 5.18 5.17 -0.09
CA ARG A 189 5.22 5.02 -1.56
C ARG A 189 3.89 4.53 -2.10
#